data_AF-A0AAN7ELX3-F1
#
_entry.id   AF-A0AAN7ELX3-F1
#
_cell.length_a   1.000
_cell.length_b   1.000
_cell.length_c   1.000
_cell.angle_alpha   90.00
_cell.angle_beta   90.00
_cell.angle_gamma   90.00
#
_symmetry.space_group_name_H-M   'P 1'
#
loop_
_entity.id
_entity.type
_entity.pdbx_description
1 polymer ?
#
loop_
_entity_poly.entity_id
_entity_poly.type
_entity_poly.pdbx_seq_one_letter_code
_entity_poly.pdbx_strand_id
1 'polypeptide(L)'
;MSPSLSTPTYEYDVFVSFRGADTRTGFTAYLLDALERKGIRVYKDDINLQRGEEIGPELLKAIETSKIAVVVFSKNYATSGWCLDELVKIMDCKSVLNQRVLPIFYDVTKSEVVEQKGNFAEALSNGPEEKVESWRAALKKVANLDGIRLEPYRPEPEFIEEIVEVIWKRLKGESSTVQSRRQIDNPGAGAGEDSSIIISQNDASSVQNAIAEWSRLFFFVHLIAFYR
;
A
#
# COMPACT_ATOMS: atom_id res chain seq x y z
N MET A 1 -28.82 5.75 17.81
CA MET A 1 -27.38 6.08 17.95
C MET A 1 -26.73 5.85 16.60
N SER A 2 -26.38 6.92 15.90
CA SER A 2 -25.70 6.82 14.60
C SER A 2 -24.30 6.25 14.81
N PRO A 3 -23.82 5.28 14.00
CA PRO A 3 -22.47 4.79 14.14
C PRO A 3 -21.51 5.95 13.85
N SER A 4 -20.70 6.33 14.82
CA SER A 4 -19.58 7.24 14.60
C SER A 4 -18.63 6.57 13.61
N LEU A 5 -18.37 7.18 12.46
CA LEU A 5 -17.23 6.79 11.62
C LEU A 5 -15.98 6.89 12.49
N SER A 6 -15.44 5.75 12.90
CA SER A 6 -14.11 5.68 13.48
C SER A 6 -13.15 6.14 12.38
N THR A 7 -12.50 7.27 12.59
CA THR A 7 -11.35 7.66 11.78
C THR A 7 -10.34 6.51 11.86
N PRO A 8 -9.78 6.05 10.73
CA PRO A 8 -8.74 5.02 10.75
C PRO A 8 -7.63 5.46 11.71
N THR A 9 -7.38 4.67 12.75
CA THR A 9 -6.29 4.92 13.68
C THR A 9 -5.00 4.50 12.98
N TYR A 10 -4.37 5.44 12.29
CA TYR A 10 -3.08 5.22 11.65
C TYR A 10 -1.96 5.11 12.69
N GLU A 11 -1.42 3.90 12.85
CA GLU A 11 -0.27 3.64 13.73
C GLU A 11 1.02 4.15 13.08
N TYR A 12 1.12 4.02 11.75
CA TYR A 12 2.29 4.41 10.98
C TYR A 12 1.92 5.41 9.87
N ASP A 13 2.87 6.26 9.52
CA ASP A 13 2.74 7.13 8.36
C ASP A 13 3.14 6.37 7.08
N VAL A 14 4.14 5.48 7.17
CA VAL A 14 4.66 4.71 6.04
C VAL A 14 4.89 3.25 6.40
N PHE A 15 4.48 2.35 5.50
CA PHE A 15 4.95 0.96 5.42
C PHE A 15 5.93 0.85 4.24
N VAL A 16 7.04 0.10 4.38
CA VAL A 16 8.01 -0.11 3.28
C VAL A 16 8.13 -1.60 2.99
N SER A 17 7.65 -2.04 1.83
CA SER A 17 7.90 -3.39 1.31
C SER A 17 9.13 -3.38 0.40
N PHE A 18 10.04 -4.32 0.61
CA PHE A 18 11.30 -4.40 -0.12
C PHE A 18 11.89 -5.81 -0.09
N ARG A 19 12.78 -6.11 -1.04
CA ARG A 19 13.56 -7.34 -1.00
C ARG A 19 14.76 -7.19 -0.09
N GLY A 20 14.70 -7.80 1.08
CA GLY A 20 15.80 -7.68 2.04
C GLY A 20 17.16 -8.20 1.55
N ALA A 21 17.19 -9.19 0.66
CA ALA A 21 18.45 -9.68 0.07
C ALA A 21 19.12 -8.64 -0.86
N ASP A 22 18.35 -7.70 -1.41
CA ASP A 22 18.85 -6.72 -2.37
C ASP A 22 19.24 -5.41 -1.69
N THR A 23 18.43 -4.92 -0.75
CA THR A 23 18.53 -3.52 -0.27
C THR A 23 18.56 -3.33 1.23
N ARG A 24 18.46 -4.40 2.06
CA ARG A 24 18.26 -4.27 3.53
C ARG A 24 19.31 -3.42 4.22
N THR A 25 20.59 -3.65 3.95
CA THR A 25 21.71 -2.97 4.63
C THR A 25 22.26 -1.76 3.85
N GLY A 26 21.75 -1.54 2.63
CA GLY A 26 22.12 -0.42 1.77
C GLY A 26 20.96 0.55 1.64
N PHE A 27 20.49 0.74 0.41
CA PHE A 27 19.43 1.68 0.05
C PHE A 27 18.24 1.75 1.03
N THR A 28 17.66 0.60 1.42
CA THR A 28 16.48 0.61 2.29
C THR A 28 16.82 1.04 3.73
N ALA A 29 17.97 0.65 4.28
CA ALA A 29 18.38 1.11 5.61
C ALA A 29 18.50 2.65 5.65
N TYR A 30 19.14 3.22 4.62
CA TYR A 30 19.29 4.68 4.52
C TYR A 30 17.97 5.40 4.25
N LEU A 31 17.06 4.80 3.47
CA LEU A 31 15.72 5.33 3.26
C LEU A 31 14.92 5.37 4.58
N LEU A 32 14.93 4.27 5.34
CA LEU A 32 14.24 4.19 6.64
C LEU A 32 14.79 5.23 7.63
N ASP A 33 16.11 5.35 7.74
CA ASP A 33 16.76 6.37 8.58
C ASP A 33 16.38 7.80 8.15
N ALA A 34 16.39 8.09 6.84
CA ALA A 34 16.05 9.41 6.34
C ALA A 34 14.58 9.79 6.60
N LEU A 35 13.65 8.82 6.48
CA LEU A 35 12.24 9.02 6.84
C LEU A 35 12.09 9.35 8.33
N GLU A 36 12.78 8.62 9.20
CA GLU A 36 12.76 8.88 10.65
C GLU A 36 13.38 10.23 11.02
N ARG A 37 14.50 10.60 10.40
CA ARG A 37 15.09 11.94 10.57
C ARG A 37 14.14 13.05 10.14
N LYS A 38 13.21 12.77 9.23
CA LYS A 38 12.13 13.69 8.83
C LYS A 38 10.93 13.68 9.79
N GLY A 39 10.94 12.83 10.81
CA GLY A 39 9.83 12.66 11.77
C GLY A 39 8.65 11.87 11.21
N ILE A 40 8.86 11.08 10.14
CA ILE A 40 7.85 10.20 9.56
C ILE A 40 7.88 8.86 10.32
N ARG A 41 6.74 8.43 10.86
CA ARG A 41 6.67 7.14 11.59
C ARG A 41 6.62 5.99 10.58
N VAL A 42 7.67 5.19 10.53
CA VAL A 42 7.77 4.04 9.62
C VAL A 42 7.63 2.75 10.40
N TYR A 43 6.90 1.77 9.86
CA TYR A 43 6.97 0.41 10.37
C TYR A 43 8.34 -0.18 10.05
N LYS A 44 9.14 -0.41 11.09
CA LYS A 44 10.36 -1.19 11.00
C LYS A 44 9.97 -2.61 11.35
N ASP A 45 9.84 -3.46 10.32
CA ASP A 45 9.82 -4.88 10.62
C ASP A 45 11.12 -5.21 11.36
N ASP A 46 11.02 -5.97 12.44
CA ASP A 46 12.18 -6.36 13.21
C ASP A 46 13.08 -7.09 12.21
N ILE A 47 14.29 -6.57 12.03
CA ILE A 47 15.19 -6.80 10.88
C ILE A 47 15.62 -8.29 10.79
N ASN A 48 15.11 -9.11 11.71
CA ASN A 48 15.37 -10.49 12.03
C ASN A 48 14.14 -11.41 11.98
N LEU A 49 12.96 -11.01 11.45
CA LEU A 49 11.85 -11.98 11.31
C LEU A 49 12.31 -13.17 10.44
N GLN A 50 12.67 -14.23 11.15
CA GLN A 50 13.02 -15.52 10.62
C GLN A 50 11.80 -16.04 9.88
N ARG A 51 12.01 -16.34 8.60
CA ARG A 51 11.32 -17.37 7.79
C ARG A 51 10.15 -18.04 8.53
N GLY A 52 8.97 -17.46 8.38
CA GLY A 52 7.69 -18.18 8.47
C GLY A 52 7.04 -18.14 7.09
N GLU A 53 6.25 -19.13 6.74
CA GLU A 53 5.64 -19.28 5.39
C GLU A 53 4.44 -18.34 5.15
N GLU A 54 3.99 -17.61 6.18
CA GLU A 54 2.77 -16.78 6.13
C GLU A 54 2.96 -15.40 6.77
N ILE A 55 2.39 -14.37 6.13
CA ILE A 55 2.37 -12.98 6.62
C ILE A 55 1.74 -12.96 8.01
N GLY A 56 2.55 -12.65 9.03
CA GLY A 56 2.09 -12.58 10.40
C GLY A 56 1.01 -11.50 10.60
N PRO A 57 0.13 -11.65 11.61
CA PRO A 57 -0.95 -10.70 11.88
C PRO A 57 -0.44 -9.28 12.18
N GLU A 58 0.75 -9.16 12.78
CA GLU A 58 1.39 -7.87 13.06
C GLU A 58 1.78 -7.13 11.78
N LEU A 59 2.31 -7.86 10.80
CA LEU A 59 2.70 -7.31 9.50
C LEU A 59 1.47 -6.88 8.69
N LEU A 60 0.41 -7.72 8.67
CA LEU A 60 -0.87 -7.35 8.05
C LEU A 60 -1.44 -6.07 8.67
N LYS A 61 -1.43 -5.98 10.01
CA LYS A 61 -1.89 -4.80 10.72
C LYS A 61 -1.04 -3.58 10.40
N ALA A 62 0.29 -3.72 10.31
CA ALA A 62 1.18 -2.62 9.92
C ALA A 62 0.88 -2.11 8.51
N ILE A 63 0.61 -3.00 7.55
CA ILE A 63 0.16 -2.63 6.22
C ILE A 63 -1.17 -1.87 6.31
N GLU A 64 -2.18 -2.41 6.99
CA GLU A 64 -3.52 -1.79 7.09
C GLU A 64 -3.52 -0.43 7.80
N THR A 65 -2.69 -0.27 8.83
CA THR A 65 -2.64 0.93 9.68
C THR A 65 -1.62 1.98 9.22
N SER A 66 -1.05 1.80 8.02
CA SER A 66 -0.16 2.77 7.38
C SER A 66 -0.91 3.71 6.43
N LYS A 67 -0.56 5.00 6.41
CA LYS A 67 -1.16 5.95 5.46
C LYS A 67 -0.66 5.76 4.02
N ILE A 68 0.62 5.45 3.87
CA ILE A 68 1.28 5.23 2.58
C ILE A 68 2.03 3.89 2.63
N ALA A 69 1.79 3.03 1.65
CA ALA A 69 2.65 1.88 1.38
C ALA A 69 3.67 2.24 0.29
N VAL A 70 4.95 2.10 0.60
CA VAL A 70 6.07 2.26 -0.32
C VAL A 70 6.53 0.89 -0.75
N VAL A 71 6.62 0.65 -2.05
CA VAL A 71 7.08 -0.63 -2.61
C VAL A 71 8.39 -0.38 -3.34
N VAL A 72 9.49 -0.91 -2.81
CA VAL A 72 10.81 -0.81 -3.43
C VAL A 72 11.03 -2.02 -4.32
N PHE A 73 10.69 -1.88 -5.61
CA PHE A 73 11.02 -2.89 -6.61
C PHE A 73 12.52 -2.88 -6.87
N SER A 74 13.16 -4.01 -6.57
CA SER A 74 14.54 -4.33 -6.89
C SER A 74 14.61 -5.55 -7.81
N LYS A 75 15.80 -5.83 -8.35
CA LYS A 75 16.02 -6.90 -9.33
C LYS A 75 15.46 -8.27 -8.90
N ASN A 76 15.54 -8.62 -7.62
CA ASN A 76 15.07 -9.92 -7.11
C ASN A 76 13.81 -9.81 -6.26
N TYR A 77 13.04 -8.72 -6.37
CA TYR A 77 11.82 -8.53 -5.57
C TYR A 77 10.85 -9.72 -5.68
N ALA A 78 10.53 -10.13 -6.91
CA ALA A 78 9.58 -11.21 -7.15
C ALA A 78 10.09 -12.61 -6.75
N THR A 79 11.39 -12.77 -6.46
CA THR A 79 11.94 -14.06 -6.00
C THR A 79 11.49 -14.43 -4.58
N SER A 80 10.90 -13.47 -3.86
CA SER A 80 10.37 -13.66 -2.51
C SER A 80 8.85 -13.74 -2.58
N GLY A 81 8.29 -14.94 -2.44
CA GLY A 81 6.82 -15.13 -2.37
C GLY A 81 6.18 -14.27 -1.28
N TRP A 82 6.91 -14.05 -0.18
CA TRP A 82 6.52 -13.10 0.87
C TRP A 82 6.35 -11.66 0.37
N CYS A 83 7.32 -11.14 -0.40
CA CYS A 83 7.23 -9.78 -0.95
C CYS A 83 6.07 -9.65 -1.94
N LEU A 84 5.69 -10.74 -2.60
CA LEU A 84 4.54 -10.78 -3.51
C LEU A 84 3.22 -10.88 -2.76
N ASP A 85 3.15 -11.66 -1.68
CA ASP A 85 1.98 -11.72 -0.80
C ASP A 85 1.75 -10.36 -0.11
N GLU A 86 2.81 -9.67 0.33
CA GLU A 86 2.74 -8.29 0.83
C GLU A 86 2.17 -7.35 -0.23
N LEU A 87 2.62 -7.48 -1.49
CA LEU A 87 2.18 -6.65 -2.60
C LEU A 87 0.68 -6.82 -2.90
N VAL A 88 0.19 -8.06 -2.84
CA VAL A 88 -1.24 -8.37 -2.96
C VAL A 88 -2.01 -7.67 -1.85
N LYS A 89 -1.57 -7.82 -0.59
CA LYS A 89 -2.23 -7.19 0.55
C LYS A 89 -2.24 -5.66 0.45
N ILE A 90 -1.14 -5.05 0.03
CA ILE A 90 -1.06 -3.59 -0.21
C ILE A 90 -2.08 -3.16 -1.26
N MET A 91 -2.27 -3.94 -2.32
CA MET A 91 -3.26 -3.63 -3.36
C MET A 91 -4.70 -3.79 -2.88
N ASP A 92 -4.95 -4.74 -1.99
CA ASP A 92 -6.24 -4.87 -1.33
C ASP A 92 -6.52 -3.66 -0.45
N CYS A 93 -5.57 -3.26 0.42
CA CYS A 93 -5.66 -2.05 1.24
C CYS A 93 -5.84 -0.78 0.41
N LYS A 94 -5.15 -0.67 -0.74
CA LYS A 94 -5.37 0.41 -1.69
C LYS A 94 -6.81 0.46 -2.20
N SER A 95 -7.40 -0.69 -2.50
CA SER A 95 -8.76 -0.76 -3.05
C SER A 95 -9.85 -0.55 -1.98
N VAL A 96 -9.68 -1.12 -0.79
CA VAL A 96 -10.70 -1.17 0.27
C VAL A 96 -10.57 0.02 1.22
N LEU A 97 -9.34 0.39 1.59
CA LEU A 97 -9.04 1.44 2.58
C LEU A 97 -8.64 2.76 1.92
N ASN A 98 -8.64 2.83 0.58
CA ASN A 98 -8.12 3.94 -0.19
C ASN A 98 -6.66 4.30 0.20
N GLN A 99 -5.88 3.30 0.62
CA GLN A 99 -4.49 3.48 1.00
C GLN A 99 -3.68 3.97 -0.20
N ARG A 100 -2.76 4.91 0.05
CA ARG A 100 -1.87 5.43 -1.00
C ARG A 100 -0.70 4.49 -1.17
N VAL A 101 -0.29 4.31 -2.42
CA VAL A 101 0.84 3.45 -2.78
C VAL A 101 1.85 4.26 -3.59
N LEU A 102 3.13 4.11 -3.25
CA LEU A 102 4.25 4.73 -3.95
C LEU A 102 5.23 3.63 -4.41
N PRO A 103 5.22 3.25 -5.69
CA PRO A 103 6.27 2.39 -6.22
C PRO A 103 7.59 3.17 -6.39
N ILE A 104 8.67 2.55 -5.95
CA ILE A 104 10.06 2.98 -6.16
C ILE A 104 10.73 1.92 -7.02
N PHE A 105 11.32 2.33 -8.14
CA PHE A 105 12.03 1.44 -9.05
C PHE A 105 13.54 1.58 -8.83
N TYR A 106 14.10 0.66 -8.05
CA TYR A 106 15.51 0.62 -7.66
C TYR A 106 16.27 -0.37 -8.54
N ASP A 107 17.07 0.16 -9.47
CA ASP A 107 17.82 -0.61 -10.49
C ASP A 107 16.96 -1.59 -11.31
N VAL A 108 15.71 -1.19 -11.55
CA VAL A 108 14.76 -1.88 -12.43
C VAL A 108 13.95 -0.84 -13.21
N THR A 109 13.44 -1.22 -14.37
CA THR A 109 12.54 -0.38 -15.17
C THR A 109 11.07 -0.68 -14.85
N LYS A 110 10.20 0.31 -15.09
CA LYS A 110 8.74 0.12 -15.02
C LYS A 110 8.27 -1.01 -15.95
N SER A 111 8.83 -1.11 -17.17
CA SER A 111 8.49 -2.15 -18.14
C SER A 111 8.86 -3.54 -17.63
N GLU A 112 10.02 -3.71 -16.98
CA GLU A 112 10.39 -5.01 -16.40
C GLU A 112 9.38 -5.50 -15.37
N VAL A 113 8.85 -4.61 -14.53
CA VAL A 113 7.84 -4.99 -13.52
C VAL A 113 6.45 -5.19 -14.14
N VAL A 114 6.02 -4.29 -15.04
CA VAL A 114 4.68 -4.32 -15.68
C VAL A 114 4.52 -5.50 -16.64
N GLU A 115 5.56 -5.85 -17.37
CA GLU A 115 5.57 -6.95 -18.34
C GLU A 115 6.19 -8.23 -17.76
N GLN A 116 6.58 -8.19 -16.47
CA GLN A 116 7.22 -9.28 -15.75
C GLN A 116 8.39 -9.89 -16.53
N LYS A 117 9.38 -9.08 -16.91
CA LYS A 117 10.58 -9.52 -17.66
C LYS A 117 11.72 -9.93 -16.73
N GLY A 118 12.70 -10.64 -17.27
CA GLY A 118 13.91 -11.06 -16.56
C GLY A 118 13.57 -11.85 -15.30
N ASN A 119 14.16 -11.46 -14.17
CA ASN A 119 14.00 -12.15 -12.88
C ASN A 119 12.53 -12.19 -12.40
N PHE A 120 11.68 -11.24 -12.83
CA PHE A 120 10.24 -11.28 -12.50
C PHE A 120 9.53 -12.42 -13.24
N ALA A 121 9.83 -12.64 -14.52
CA ALA A 121 9.28 -13.76 -15.29
C ALA A 121 9.68 -15.09 -14.67
N GLU A 122 10.98 -15.27 -14.42
CA GLU A 122 11.53 -16.51 -13.89
C GLU A 122 10.93 -16.84 -12.51
N ALA A 123 10.84 -15.85 -11.62
CA ALA A 123 10.26 -16.06 -10.30
C ALA A 123 8.78 -16.47 -10.36
N LEU A 124 7.99 -15.86 -11.25
CA LEU A 124 6.58 -16.18 -11.39
C LEU A 124 6.34 -17.53 -12.10
N SER A 125 7.22 -17.94 -13.02
CA SER A 125 7.15 -19.26 -13.65
C SER A 125 7.42 -20.41 -12.66
N ASN A 126 8.22 -20.14 -11.62
CA ASN A 126 8.53 -21.10 -10.56
C ASN A 126 7.64 -20.94 -9.31
N GLY A 127 6.63 -20.06 -9.37
CA GLY A 127 5.74 -19.78 -8.24
C GLY A 127 4.61 -20.82 -8.10
N PRO A 128 3.91 -20.84 -6.94
CA PRO A 128 2.74 -21.69 -6.73
C PRO A 128 1.59 -21.32 -7.67
N GLU A 129 1.00 -22.32 -8.33
CA GLU A 129 -0.02 -22.13 -9.38
C GLU A 129 -1.22 -21.31 -8.87
N GLU A 130 -1.61 -21.51 -7.61
CA GLU A 130 -2.74 -20.84 -6.96
C GLU A 130 -2.48 -19.35 -6.62
N LYS A 131 -1.21 -18.91 -6.56
CA LYS A 131 -0.83 -17.54 -6.21
C LYS A 131 -0.34 -16.71 -7.39
N VAL A 132 0.24 -17.34 -8.43
CA VAL A 132 0.92 -16.62 -9.51
C VAL A 132 0.04 -15.59 -10.21
N GLU A 133 -1.26 -15.86 -10.40
CA GLU A 133 -2.14 -14.90 -11.07
C GLU A 133 -2.42 -13.65 -10.22
N SER A 134 -2.60 -13.80 -8.90
CA SER A 134 -2.79 -12.65 -8.01
C SER A 134 -1.51 -11.82 -7.91
N TRP A 135 -0.34 -12.48 -7.88
CA TRP A 135 0.97 -11.83 -7.93
C TRP A 135 1.18 -11.04 -9.23
N ARG A 136 0.87 -11.64 -10.39
CA ARG A 136 0.92 -10.95 -11.70
C ARG A 136 0.03 -9.72 -11.72
N ALA A 137 -1.21 -9.86 -11.26
CA ALA A 137 -2.15 -8.75 -11.20
C ALA A 137 -1.65 -7.63 -10.28
N ALA A 138 -1.12 -7.96 -9.10
CA ALA A 138 -0.59 -6.98 -8.14
C ALA A 138 0.63 -6.23 -8.69
N LEU A 139 1.62 -6.96 -9.24
CA LEU A 139 2.80 -6.37 -9.89
C LEU A 139 2.41 -5.40 -10.99
N LYS A 140 1.53 -5.84 -11.91
CA LYS A 140 1.05 -5.01 -13.02
C LYS A 140 0.32 -3.77 -12.52
N LYS A 141 -0.55 -3.89 -11.52
CA LYS A 141 -1.32 -2.75 -10.98
C LYS A 141 -0.42 -1.75 -10.27
N VAL A 142 0.43 -2.19 -9.33
CA VAL A 142 1.33 -1.30 -8.58
C VAL A 142 2.31 -0.62 -9.51
N ALA A 143 2.93 -1.36 -10.42
CA ALA A 143 3.92 -0.81 -11.33
C ALA A 143 3.32 0.18 -12.32
N ASN A 144 2.01 0.22 -12.55
CA ASN A 144 1.36 1.23 -13.38
C ASN A 144 1.04 2.55 -12.65
N LEU A 145 1.15 2.59 -11.32
CA LEU A 145 0.97 3.81 -10.53
C LEU A 145 2.11 4.82 -10.75
N ASP A 146 1.88 6.06 -10.32
CA ASP A 146 2.90 7.11 -10.30
C ASP A 146 3.97 6.79 -9.24
N GLY A 147 5.16 6.43 -9.74
CA GLY A 147 6.33 6.08 -8.94
C GLY A 147 7.54 6.94 -9.25
N ILE A 148 8.64 6.64 -8.56
CA ILE A 148 9.93 7.31 -8.75
C ILE A 148 10.95 6.24 -9.11
N ARG A 149 11.80 6.54 -10.11
CA ARG A 149 12.83 5.62 -10.58
C ARG A 149 14.21 6.16 -10.23
N LEU A 150 15.11 5.26 -9.82
CA LEU A 150 16.52 5.57 -9.73
C LEU A 150 17.10 5.63 -11.14
N GLU A 151 17.47 6.83 -11.60
CA GLU A 151 18.09 7.02 -12.91
C GLU A 151 19.55 6.55 -12.90
N PRO A 152 20.07 6.08 -14.05
CA PRO A 152 21.48 5.70 -14.17
C PRO A 152 22.41 6.83 -13.71
N TYR A 153 23.47 6.46 -12.96
CA TYR A 153 24.49 7.37 -12.43
C TYR A 153 24.02 8.38 -11.37
N ARG A 154 22.75 8.34 -10.97
CA ARG A 154 22.26 9.19 -9.88
C ARG A 154 22.75 8.67 -8.52
N PRO A 155 23.30 9.52 -7.65
CA PRO A 155 23.66 9.12 -6.28
C PRO A 155 22.42 8.69 -5.47
N GLU A 156 22.51 7.56 -4.77
CA GLU A 156 21.44 7.08 -3.89
C GLU A 156 21.01 8.09 -2.81
N PRO A 157 21.91 8.85 -2.15
CA PRO A 157 21.50 9.84 -1.14
C PRO A 157 20.55 10.90 -1.70
N GLU A 158 20.84 11.44 -2.89
CA GLU A 158 19.98 12.42 -3.56
C GLU A 158 18.62 11.81 -3.96
N PHE A 159 18.62 10.53 -4.33
CA PHE A 159 17.39 9.82 -4.65
C PHE A 159 16.53 9.57 -3.39
N ILE A 160 17.15 9.21 -2.28
CA ILE A 160 16.49 9.04 -0.98
C ILE A 160 15.88 10.36 -0.51
N GLU A 161 16.59 11.47 -0.61
CA GLU A 161 16.08 12.80 -0.25
C GLU A 161 14.83 13.15 -1.07
N GLU A 162 14.83 12.88 -2.38
CA GLU A 162 13.64 13.06 -3.21
C GLU A 162 12.46 12.21 -2.71
N ILE A 163 12.68 10.92 -2.48
CA ILE A 163 11.64 10.00 -2.00
C ILE A 163 11.02 10.52 -0.69
N VAL A 164 11.87 10.91 0.27
CA VAL A 164 11.43 11.44 1.57
C VAL A 164 10.61 12.72 1.38
N GLU A 165 11.03 13.63 0.50
CA GLU A 165 10.27 14.85 0.19
C GLU A 165 8.92 14.56 -0.48
N VAL A 166 8.85 13.60 -1.40
CA VAL A 166 7.58 13.17 -2.03
C VAL A 166 6.63 12.62 -0.98
N ILE A 167 7.11 11.73 -0.11
CA ILE A 167 6.31 11.14 0.97
C ILE A 167 5.84 12.22 1.95
N TRP A 168 6.73 13.12 2.37
CA TRP A 168 6.41 14.22 3.27
C TRP A 168 5.32 15.14 2.71
N LYS A 169 5.42 15.54 1.43
CA LYS A 169 4.41 16.34 0.74
C LYS A 169 3.07 15.61 0.64
N ARG A 170 3.10 14.31 0.32
CA ARG A 170 1.91 13.46 0.31
C ARG A 170 1.24 13.45 1.69
N LEU A 171 1.99 13.24 2.77
CA LEU A 171 1.44 13.28 4.14
C LEU A 171 0.84 14.65 4.51
N LYS A 172 1.49 15.76 4.16
CA LYS A 172 0.97 17.11 4.44
C LYS A 172 -0.30 17.46 3.66
N GLY A 173 -0.44 16.98 2.42
CA GLY A 173 -1.63 17.19 1.60
C GLY A 173 -2.94 16.70 2.26
N GLU A 174 -2.85 15.77 3.21
CA GLU A 174 -4.00 15.31 4.02
C GLU A 174 -4.39 16.28 5.14
N SER A 175 -3.44 17.07 5.67
CA SER A 175 -3.72 17.94 6.81
C SER A 175 -4.57 19.16 6.42
N SER A 176 -4.39 19.67 5.21
CA SER A 176 -5.08 20.85 4.67
C SER A 176 -6.53 20.60 4.23
N THR A 177 -6.90 19.37 3.82
CA THR A 177 -8.27 19.06 3.37
C THR A 177 -9.25 18.83 4.52
N VAL A 178 -8.76 18.51 5.73
CA VAL A 178 -9.60 18.31 6.92
C VAL A 178 -9.97 19.63 7.62
N GLN A 179 -9.14 20.68 7.50
CA GLN A 179 -9.44 21.99 8.09
C GLN A 179 -10.42 22.85 7.28
N SER A 180 -10.54 22.64 5.96
CA SER A 180 -11.42 23.47 5.11
C SER A 180 -12.94 23.20 5.27
N ARG A 181 -13.36 22.23 6.09
CA ARG A 181 -14.79 21.92 6.33
C ARG A 181 -15.41 22.58 7.57
N ARG A 182 -14.69 23.46 8.27
CA ARG A 182 -15.23 24.21 9.43
C ARG A 182 -15.26 25.71 9.17
N GLN A 183 -15.95 26.14 8.13
CA GLN A 183 -16.50 27.50 8.03
C GLN A 183 -17.44 27.58 6.83
N ILE A 184 -18.73 27.38 7.07
CA ILE A 184 -19.77 28.11 6.33
C ILE A 184 -20.68 28.71 7.39
N ASP A 185 -20.65 30.02 7.41
CA ASP A 185 -21.39 30.90 8.28
C ASP A 185 -22.89 30.85 7.98
N ASN A 186 -23.70 31.01 9.03
CA ASN A 186 -25.13 31.28 8.89
C ASN A 186 -25.33 32.76 8.56
N PRO A 187 -26.13 33.11 7.54
CA PRO A 187 -27.30 33.93 7.85
C PRO A 187 -28.55 33.65 6.99
N GLY A 188 -29.73 33.75 7.62
CA GLY A 188 -30.85 34.55 7.13
C GLY A 188 -31.69 34.06 5.95
N ALA A 189 -32.91 33.62 6.28
CA ALA A 189 -34.16 33.59 5.51
C ALA A 189 -34.21 34.14 4.07
N GLY A 190 -34.76 33.34 3.15
CA GLY A 190 -35.30 33.76 1.86
C GLY A 190 -35.80 32.57 1.03
N ALA A 191 -37.06 32.62 0.58
CA ALA A 191 -37.80 31.55 -0.08
C ALA A 191 -37.38 31.30 -1.54
N GLY A 192 -37.68 30.09 -2.06
CA GLY A 192 -37.81 29.84 -3.52
C GLY A 192 -37.18 28.54 -4.03
N GLU A 193 -38.06 27.54 -4.23
CA GLU A 193 -38.13 26.50 -5.28
C GLU A 193 -36.90 25.74 -5.85
N ASP A 194 -37.07 24.41 -5.81
CA ASP A 194 -36.80 23.36 -6.81
C ASP A 194 -35.38 22.78 -7.00
N SER A 195 -35.27 21.48 -6.67
CA SER A 195 -34.54 20.40 -7.39
C SER A 195 -34.18 19.27 -6.43
N SER A 196 -34.97 18.20 -6.42
CA SER A 196 -34.64 16.95 -5.73
C SER A 196 -33.55 16.18 -6.49
N ILE A 197 -32.30 16.35 -6.07
CA ILE A 197 -31.21 15.42 -6.43
C ILE A 197 -31.18 14.34 -5.36
N ILE A 198 -31.70 13.15 -5.67
CA ILE A 198 -31.51 11.95 -4.86
C ILE A 198 -30.05 11.53 -5.02
N ILE A 199 -29.21 11.86 -4.03
CA ILE A 199 -27.88 11.26 -3.90
C ILE A 199 -28.09 9.91 -3.21
N SER A 200 -27.89 8.84 -3.98
CA SER A 200 -27.89 7.46 -3.51
C SER A 200 -26.93 7.31 -2.33
N GLN A 201 -27.47 6.96 -1.17
CA GLN A 201 -26.70 6.57 0.00
C GLN A 201 -25.98 5.27 -0.35
N ASN A 202 -24.66 5.35 -0.57
CA ASN A 202 -23.80 4.18 -0.46
C ASN A 202 -23.70 3.85 1.02
N ASP A 203 -24.55 2.92 1.45
CA ASP A 203 -24.64 2.47 2.83
C ASP A 203 -23.31 1.85 3.30
N ALA A 204 -22.81 2.34 4.43
CA ALA A 204 -21.67 1.77 5.13
C ALA A 204 -21.87 0.30 5.53
N SER A 205 -23.12 -0.18 5.55
CA SER A 205 -23.46 -1.59 5.73
C SER A 205 -23.00 -2.45 4.55
N SER A 206 -23.02 -1.95 3.31
CA SER A 206 -22.52 -2.68 2.14
C SER A 206 -21.01 -2.86 2.17
N VAL A 207 -20.27 -1.89 2.74
CA VAL A 207 -18.81 -2.00 2.86
C VAL A 207 -18.41 -2.96 3.98
N GLN A 208 -19.08 -2.91 5.14
CA GLN A 208 -18.83 -3.87 6.23
C GLN A 208 -19.32 -5.28 5.88
N ASN A 209 -20.44 -5.40 5.17
CA ASN A 209 -20.90 -6.69 4.65
C ASN A 209 -19.97 -7.22 3.56
N ALA A 210 -19.43 -6.36 2.68
CA ALA A 210 -18.38 -6.78 1.76
C ALA A 210 -17.14 -7.26 2.52
N ILE A 211 -16.66 -6.55 3.53
CA ILE A 211 -15.50 -6.98 4.33
C ILE A 211 -15.76 -8.34 5.03
N ALA A 212 -16.96 -8.54 5.57
CA ALA A 212 -17.34 -9.77 6.25
C ALA A 212 -17.58 -10.95 5.29
N GLU A 213 -18.21 -10.72 4.13
CA GLU A 213 -18.40 -11.73 3.09
C GLU A 213 -17.09 -12.09 2.40
N TRP A 214 -16.18 -11.13 2.20
CA TRP A 214 -14.85 -11.38 1.65
C TRP A 214 -13.94 -12.10 2.63
N SER A 215 -13.98 -11.75 3.92
CA SER A 215 -13.27 -12.53 4.95
C SER A 215 -13.78 -13.96 4.98
N ARG A 216 -15.11 -14.16 4.88
CA ARG A 216 -15.71 -15.49 4.79
C ARG A 216 -15.31 -16.24 3.52
N LEU A 217 -15.28 -15.60 2.35
CA LEU A 217 -14.84 -16.21 1.09
C LEU A 217 -13.34 -16.53 1.09
N PHE A 218 -12.50 -15.68 1.68
CA PHE A 218 -11.06 -15.93 1.82
C PHE A 218 -10.79 -17.13 2.74
N PHE A 219 -11.51 -17.24 3.87
CA PHE A 219 -11.48 -18.43 4.72
C PHE A 219 -12.09 -19.67 4.03
N PHE A 220 -13.15 -19.52 3.21
CA PHE A 220 -13.82 -20.65 2.56
C PHE A 220 -12.99 -21.24 1.41
N VAL A 221 -12.30 -20.39 0.64
CA VAL A 221 -11.38 -20.84 -0.41
C VAL A 221 -10.15 -21.54 0.20
N HIS A 222 -9.70 -21.14 1.39
CA HIS A 222 -8.62 -21.84 2.12
C HIS A 222 -9.07 -23.10 2.87
N LEU A 223 -10.32 -23.20 3.33
CA LEU A 223 -10.81 -24.40 4.02
C LEU A 223 -11.01 -25.59 3.06
N ILE A 224 -11.30 -25.33 1.78
CA ILE A 224 -11.45 -26.38 0.76
C ILE A 224 -10.09 -27.00 0.38
N ALA A 225 -8.98 -26.26 0.54
CA ALA A 225 -7.62 -26.80 0.36
C ALA A 225 -7.14 -27.70 1.51
N PHE A 226 -7.87 -27.75 2.64
CA PHE A 226 -7.52 -28.56 3.81
C PHE A 226 -8.24 -29.92 3.88
N TYR A 227 -9.12 -30.25 2.92
CA TYR A 227 -9.91 -31.48 2.90
C TYR A 227 -9.81 -32.30 1.60
N ARG A 228 -8.64 -32.28 0.94
CA ARG A 228 -8.29 -33.30 -0.06
C ARG A 228 -6.85 -33.78 0.09
#